data_AF-A0A6L5QA79-F1
#
_entry.id   AF-A0A6L5QA79-F1
#
_cell.length_a   1.000
_cell.length_b   1.000
_cell.length_c   1.000
_cell.angle_alpha   90.00
_cell.angle_beta   90.00
_cell.angle_gamma   90.00
#
_symmetry.space_group_name_H-M   'P 1'
#
loop_
_entity.id
_entity.type
_entity.pdbx_description
1 polymer ?
#
loop_
_entity_poly.entity_id
_entity_poly.type
_entity_poly.pdbx_seq_one_letter_code
_entity_poly.pdbx_strand_id
1 'polypeptide(L)'
;MNKLGKKLFLSISLTVILIFTISLLLINYLLPKYNIYKTRESLEGITAQIQSIPSKQLDEAITSIENKGNVTIAYTLINNSEDQINDELRMQLTRKRVALNKLWITKEEVMKVKNFGQANKIYDQEKIKSSFFVKYIAKDDMLILVGVSIANSNEVIKTLNSFYFYIFGITIFLIIVLVWILSTTITRPLKELSNVAEDISNLKFERAKVKTNDEIGDLANSINIMSEKLHEAHEDLTDRNEHLKRFMGDVTHELKTPIALVKAYSMGIKDGLDDGTYIDTIIKQTDHISNLIEELLRFSKL
;
A
#
# COMPACT_ATOMS: atom_id res chain seq x y z
N MET A 1 -14.14 19.82 2.87
CA MET A 1 -13.43 18.51 2.87
C MET A 1 -13.41 17.98 4.29
N ASN A 2 -14.02 16.82 4.49
CA ASN A 2 -14.25 16.17 5.78
C ASN A 2 -12.94 15.70 6.44
N LYS A 3 -12.93 15.37 7.74
CA LYS A 3 -11.73 14.97 8.49
C LYS A 3 -11.09 13.72 7.89
N LEU A 4 -11.89 12.69 7.61
CA LEU A 4 -11.46 11.47 6.91
C LEU A 4 -10.92 11.80 5.51
N GLY A 5 -11.65 12.63 4.76
CA GLY A 5 -11.24 13.05 3.42
C GLY A 5 -9.89 13.77 3.43
N LYS A 6 -9.64 14.65 4.40
CA LYS A 6 -8.33 15.32 4.60
C LYS A 6 -7.23 14.32 4.93
N LYS A 7 -7.49 13.39 5.84
CA LYS A 7 -6.54 12.34 6.23
C LYS A 7 -6.15 11.46 5.03
N LEU A 8 -7.14 11.05 4.23
CA LEU A 8 -6.93 10.26 3.02
C LEU A 8 -6.13 11.03 1.98
N PHE A 9 -6.59 12.23 1.65
CA PHE A 9 -5.92 13.10 0.69
C PHE A 9 -4.45 13.32 1.07
N LEU A 10 -4.18 13.56 2.36
CA LEU A 10 -2.81 13.78 2.85
C LEU A 10 -1.97 12.50 2.76
N SER A 11 -2.52 11.33 3.13
CA SER A 11 -1.81 10.05 3.02
C SER A 11 -1.48 9.64 1.58
N ILE A 12 -2.43 9.82 0.66
CA ILE A 12 -2.26 9.51 -0.76
C ILE A 12 -1.28 10.51 -1.38
N SER A 13 -1.45 11.80 -1.14
CA SER A 13 -0.55 12.85 -1.66
C SER A 13 0.87 12.63 -1.16
N LEU A 14 1.06 12.33 0.14
CA LEU A 14 2.37 12.06 0.70
C LEU A 14 3.03 10.83 0.05
N THR A 15 2.26 9.77 -0.20
CA THR A 15 2.78 8.56 -0.85
C THR A 15 3.18 8.83 -2.30
N VAL A 16 2.35 9.57 -3.05
CA VAL A 16 2.66 9.96 -4.44
C VAL A 16 3.89 10.85 -4.50
N ILE A 17 3.99 11.85 -3.62
CA ILE A 17 5.17 12.72 -3.51
C ILE A 17 6.40 11.87 -3.20
N LEU A 18 6.30 10.94 -2.24
CA LEU A 18 7.41 10.06 -1.87
C LEU A 18 7.89 9.21 -3.05
N ILE A 19 6.98 8.58 -3.79
CA ILE A 19 7.30 7.79 -5.00
C ILE A 19 8.02 8.67 -6.02
N PHE A 20 7.50 9.88 -6.27
CA PHE A 20 8.06 10.80 -7.25
C PHE A 20 9.45 11.30 -6.82
N THR A 21 9.63 11.68 -5.55
CA THR A 21 10.92 12.11 -5.01
C THR A 21 11.96 10.99 -5.05
N ILE A 22 11.59 9.77 -4.67
CA ILE A 22 12.50 8.60 -4.73
C ILE A 22 12.89 8.33 -6.18
N SER A 23 11.93 8.34 -7.11
CA SER A 23 12.18 8.16 -8.54
C SER A 23 13.13 9.23 -9.10
N LEU A 24 12.89 10.52 -8.78
CA LEU A 24 13.76 11.61 -9.17
C LEU A 24 15.18 11.47 -8.63
N LEU A 25 15.34 11.05 -7.37
CA LEU A 25 16.64 10.85 -6.75
C LEU A 25 17.38 9.70 -7.42
N LEU A 26 16.71 8.56 -7.66
CA LEU A 26 17.29 7.41 -8.36
C LEU A 26 17.75 7.78 -9.78
N ILE A 27 16.92 8.49 -10.54
CA ILE A 27 17.20 8.85 -11.94
C ILE A 27 18.29 9.92 -12.04
N ASN A 28 18.22 10.99 -11.25
CA ASN A 28 19.14 12.12 -11.41
C ASN A 28 20.46 11.95 -10.68
N TYR A 29 20.49 11.23 -9.56
CA TYR A 29 21.68 11.13 -8.71
C TYR A 29 22.37 9.78 -8.83
N LEU A 30 21.61 8.68 -8.74
CA LEU A 30 22.19 7.35 -8.60
C LEU A 30 22.53 6.72 -9.96
N LEU A 31 21.64 6.87 -10.94
CA LEU A 31 21.80 6.29 -12.27
C LEU A 31 23.07 6.79 -13.00
N PRO A 32 23.41 8.10 -13.05
CA PRO A 32 24.62 8.54 -13.74
C PRO A 32 25.90 8.00 -13.08
N LYS A 33 25.93 7.99 -11.74
CA LYS A 33 27.07 7.45 -10.97
C LYS A 33 27.28 5.96 -11.24
N TYR A 34 26.19 5.19 -11.23
CA TYR A 34 26.25 3.77 -11.51
C TYR A 34 26.68 3.48 -12.95
N ASN A 35 26.22 4.27 -13.92
CA ASN A 35 26.61 4.12 -15.32
C ASN A 35 28.12 4.37 -15.53
N ILE A 36 28.66 5.43 -14.92
CA ILE A 36 30.11 5.71 -14.97
C ILE A 36 30.91 4.58 -14.30
N TYR A 37 30.46 4.09 -13.14
CA TYR A 37 31.10 2.97 -12.45
C TYR A 37 31.16 1.72 -13.33
N LYS A 38 30.03 1.33 -13.92
CA LYS A 38 29.94 0.16 -14.78
C LYS A 38 30.74 0.30 -16.08
N THR A 39 30.77 1.50 -16.66
CA THR A 39 31.60 1.80 -17.84
C THR A 39 33.08 1.63 -17.50
N ARG A 40 33.51 2.12 -16.33
CA ARG A 40 34.89 1.96 -15.87
C ARG A 40 35.27 0.49 -15.67
N GLU A 41 34.40 -0.29 -15.04
CA GLU A 41 34.59 -1.74 -14.85
C GLU A 41 34.71 -2.49 -16.19
N SER A 42 33.81 -2.19 -17.14
CA SER A 42 33.85 -2.77 -18.50
C SER A 42 35.18 -2.46 -19.21
N LEU A 43 35.66 -1.22 -19.11
CA LEU A 43 36.97 -0.83 -19.65
C LEU A 43 38.15 -1.46 -18.92
N GLU A 44 38.06 -1.73 -17.62
CA GLU A 44 39.08 -2.49 -16.89
C GLU A 44 39.21 -3.91 -17.44
N GLY A 45 38.10 -4.61 -17.69
CA GLY A 45 38.11 -5.93 -18.32
C GLY A 45 38.72 -5.91 -19.74
N ILE A 46 38.36 -4.92 -20.56
CA ILE A 46 38.88 -4.78 -21.92
C ILE A 46 40.37 -4.41 -21.93
N THR A 47 40.79 -3.48 -21.07
CA THR A 47 42.21 -3.10 -20.96
C THR A 47 43.09 -4.23 -20.45
N ALA A 48 42.61 -5.05 -19.52
CA ALA A 48 43.31 -6.26 -19.09
C ALA A 48 43.51 -7.27 -20.25
N GLN A 49 42.48 -7.47 -21.09
CA GLN A 49 42.60 -8.29 -22.29
C GLN A 49 43.65 -7.72 -23.26
N ILE A 50 43.64 -6.41 -23.50
CA ILE A 50 44.62 -5.74 -24.37
C ILE A 50 46.05 -5.89 -23.84
N GLN A 51 46.25 -5.78 -22.52
CA GLN A 51 47.57 -5.97 -21.90
C GLN A 51 48.07 -7.42 -22.03
N SER A 52 47.18 -8.41 -22.03
CA SER A 52 47.54 -9.83 -22.12
C SER A 52 47.98 -10.30 -23.52
N ILE A 53 47.58 -9.59 -24.58
CA ILE A 53 47.86 -9.97 -25.98
C ILE A 53 49.28 -9.50 -26.35
N PRO A 54 50.13 -10.27 -27.06
CA PRO A 54 51.43 -9.78 -27.52
C PRO A 54 51.31 -8.61 -28.51
N SER A 55 52.22 -7.64 -28.47
CA SER A 55 52.16 -6.41 -29.28
C SER A 55 52.15 -6.66 -30.80
N LYS A 56 52.72 -7.78 -31.27
CA LYS A 56 52.68 -8.19 -32.69
C LYS A 56 51.31 -8.68 -33.19
N GLN A 57 50.42 -9.08 -32.28
CA GLN A 57 49.07 -9.57 -32.60
C GLN A 57 47.98 -8.53 -32.29
N LEU A 58 48.39 -7.35 -31.83
CA LEU A 58 47.47 -6.35 -31.32
C LEU A 58 46.58 -5.79 -32.44
N ASP A 59 47.13 -5.55 -33.64
CA ASP A 59 46.36 -5.02 -34.77
C ASP A 59 45.23 -5.95 -35.22
N GLU A 60 45.47 -7.27 -35.26
CA GLU A 60 44.44 -8.27 -35.59
C GLU A 60 43.39 -8.41 -34.47
N ALA A 61 43.82 -8.30 -33.22
CA ALA A 61 42.94 -8.43 -32.06
C ALA A 61 42.05 -7.19 -31.84
N ILE A 62 42.52 -5.98 -32.18
CA ILE A 62 41.80 -4.72 -31.95
C ILE A 62 40.42 -4.77 -32.57
N THR A 63 40.26 -5.20 -33.82
CA THR A 63 38.94 -5.23 -34.49
C THR A 63 37.96 -6.18 -33.80
N SER A 64 38.46 -7.31 -33.25
CA SER A 64 37.61 -8.25 -32.48
C SER A 64 37.18 -7.65 -31.14
N ILE A 65 38.10 -6.97 -30.46
CA ILE A 65 37.86 -6.32 -29.16
C ILE A 65 36.90 -5.14 -29.31
N GLU A 66 37.07 -4.32 -30.36
CA GLU A 66 36.18 -3.19 -30.67
C GLU A 66 34.75 -3.65 -30.90
N ASN A 67 34.55 -4.69 -31.72
CA ASN A 67 33.22 -5.21 -32.04
C ASN A 67 32.56 -5.89 -30.83
N LYS A 68 33.31 -6.66 -30.03
CA LYS A 68 32.75 -7.35 -28.84
C LYS A 68 32.47 -6.38 -27.69
N GLY A 69 33.39 -5.44 -27.46
CA GLY A 69 33.32 -4.49 -26.34
C GLY A 69 32.54 -3.22 -26.64
N ASN A 70 32.15 -3.00 -27.90
CA ASN A 70 31.57 -1.73 -28.37
C ASN A 70 32.43 -0.52 -27.95
N VAL A 71 33.76 -0.71 -28.03
CA VAL A 71 34.79 0.29 -27.75
C VAL A 71 35.41 0.76 -29.06
N THR A 72 36.01 1.94 -29.03
CA THR A 72 36.89 2.43 -30.09
C THR A 72 38.29 2.56 -29.53
N ILE A 73 39.23 1.87 -30.16
CA ILE A 73 40.63 1.80 -29.76
C ILE A 73 41.46 2.61 -30.75
N ALA A 74 42.34 3.46 -30.25
CA ALA A 74 43.36 4.16 -31.04
C ALA A 74 44.70 4.03 -30.32
N TYR A 75 45.82 4.09 -31.05
CA TYR A 75 47.14 3.96 -30.45
C TYR A 75 48.17 4.83 -31.13
N THR A 76 49.21 5.22 -30.40
CA THR A 76 50.35 6.02 -30.88
C THR A 76 51.58 5.71 -30.02
N LEU A 77 52.75 6.23 -30.40
CA LEU A 77 53.97 6.09 -29.59
C LEU A 77 53.94 7.06 -28.40
N ILE A 78 54.22 6.55 -27.21
CA ILE A 78 54.15 7.33 -25.95
C ILE A 78 55.24 8.41 -25.84
N ASN A 79 56.23 8.38 -26.74
CA ASN A 79 57.34 9.34 -26.81
C ASN A 79 57.15 10.42 -27.88
N ASN A 80 56.05 10.39 -28.65
CA ASN A 80 55.71 11.44 -29.59
C ASN A 80 55.41 12.77 -28.88
N SER A 81 55.44 13.88 -29.64
CA SER A 81 55.04 15.19 -29.11
C SER A 81 53.54 15.20 -28.76
N GLU A 82 53.14 16.10 -27.87
CA GLU A 82 51.73 16.24 -27.46
C GLU A 82 50.80 16.45 -28.67
N ASP A 83 51.21 17.30 -29.62
CA ASP A 83 50.44 17.56 -30.85
C ASP A 83 50.33 16.31 -31.73
N GLN A 84 51.45 15.58 -31.93
CA GLN A 84 51.48 14.35 -32.73
C GLN A 84 50.59 13.26 -32.13
N ILE A 85 50.64 13.07 -30.82
CA ILE A 85 49.78 12.13 -30.10
C ILE A 85 48.31 12.46 -30.34
N ASN A 86 47.93 13.74 -30.18
CA ASN A 86 46.55 14.18 -30.33
C ASN A 86 46.07 14.05 -31.78
N ASP A 87 46.88 14.43 -32.76
CA ASP A 87 46.54 14.35 -34.18
C ASP A 87 46.39 12.89 -34.65
N GLU A 88 47.30 11.99 -34.27
CA GLU A 88 47.21 10.58 -34.62
C GLU A 88 45.98 9.90 -34.02
N LEU A 89 45.74 10.10 -32.71
CA LEU A 89 44.58 9.55 -32.02
C LEU A 89 43.28 10.07 -32.64
N ARG A 90 43.18 11.38 -32.90
CA ARG A 90 41.99 11.99 -33.50
C ARG A 90 41.76 11.52 -34.93
N MET A 91 42.81 11.37 -35.72
CA MET A 91 42.72 10.85 -37.08
C MET A 91 42.23 9.41 -37.09
N GLN A 92 42.76 8.54 -36.22
CA GLN A 92 42.32 7.15 -36.10
C GLN A 92 40.84 7.05 -35.65
N LEU A 93 40.43 7.82 -34.63
CA LEU A 93 39.04 7.87 -34.19
C LEU A 93 38.10 8.35 -35.30
N THR A 94 38.50 9.36 -36.07
CA THR A 94 37.71 9.88 -37.19
C THR A 94 37.53 8.84 -38.29
N ARG A 95 38.59 8.08 -38.63
CA ARG A 95 38.50 6.94 -39.57
C ARG A 95 37.53 5.87 -39.08
N LYS A 96 37.43 5.68 -37.77
CA LYS A 96 36.48 4.77 -37.10
C LYS A 96 35.10 5.39 -36.86
N ARG A 97 34.76 6.49 -37.56
CA ARG A 97 33.47 7.21 -37.48
C ARG A 97 33.18 7.84 -36.11
N VAL A 98 34.21 8.06 -35.29
CA VAL A 98 34.11 8.76 -34.00
C VAL A 98 34.78 10.13 -34.14
N ALA A 99 34.00 11.13 -34.56
CA ALA A 99 34.47 12.50 -34.68
C ALA A 99 34.31 13.24 -33.34
N LEU A 100 35.43 13.48 -32.65
CA LEU A 100 35.47 14.22 -31.39
C LEU A 100 35.94 15.66 -31.63
N ASN A 101 35.19 16.62 -31.10
CA ASN A 101 35.51 18.05 -31.20
C ASN A 101 36.49 18.50 -30.10
N LYS A 102 36.43 17.86 -28.93
CA LYS A 102 37.24 18.19 -27.74
C LYS A 102 38.11 17.02 -27.27
N LEU A 103 38.80 16.31 -28.17
CA LEU A 103 39.80 15.31 -27.75
C LEU A 103 41.16 16.01 -27.61
N TRP A 104 41.66 16.08 -26.38
CA TRP A 104 43.03 16.54 -26.10
C TRP A 104 43.59 15.82 -24.86
N ILE A 105 44.65 15.04 -25.03
CA ILE A 105 45.44 14.48 -23.92
C ILE A 105 46.55 15.47 -23.56
N THR A 106 46.64 15.82 -22.28
CA THR A 106 47.64 16.78 -21.79
C THR A 106 48.95 16.07 -21.46
N LYS A 107 50.06 16.82 -21.44
CA LYS A 107 51.35 16.31 -20.97
C LYS A 107 51.28 15.65 -19.58
N GLU A 108 50.48 16.21 -18.66
CA GLU A 108 50.30 15.64 -17.32
C GLU A 108 49.63 14.24 -17.38
N GLU A 109 48.67 14.05 -18.26
CA GLU A 109 47.99 12.76 -18.47
C GLU A 109 48.92 11.74 -19.11
N VAL A 110 49.71 12.15 -20.11
CA VAL A 110 50.75 11.30 -20.71
C VAL A 110 51.74 10.86 -19.63
N MET A 111 52.16 11.77 -18.75
CA MET A 111 53.05 11.45 -17.61
C MET A 111 52.38 10.50 -16.61
N LYS A 112 51.08 10.66 -16.32
CA LYS A 112 50.33 9.72 -15.47
C LYS A 112 50.30 8.33 -16.09
N VAL A 113 50.10 8.22 -17.41
CA VAL A 113 50.13 6.93 -18.11
C VAL A 113 51.53 6.32 -18.08
N LYS A 114 52.59 7.11 -18.25
CA LYS A 114 53.99 6.63 -18.13
C LYS A 114 54.32 6.11 -16.73
N ASN A 115 53.90 6.83 -15.69
CA ASN A 115 54.28 6.52 -14.31
C ASN A 115 53.39 5.47 -13.65
N PHE A 116 52.08 5.48 -13.93
CA PHE A 116 51.08 4.63 -13.29
C PHE A 116 50.48 3.57 -14.24
N GLY A 117 50.93 3.53 -15.49
CA GLY A 117 50.48 2.59 -16.52
C GLY A 117 49.10 2.90 -17.12
N GLN A 118 48.30 3.78 -16.51
CA GLN A 118 46.96 4.11 -16.98
C GLN A 118 46.45 5.49 -16.52
N ALA A 119 45.54 6.08 -17.29
CA ALA A 119 44.80 7.30 -16.92
C ALA A 119 43.37 7.27 -17.48
N ASN A 120 42.40 7.80 -16.73
CA ASN A 120 41.01 7.89 -17.17
C ASN A 120 40.64 9.36 -17.41
N LYS A 121 39.89 9.63 -18.49
CA LYS A 121 39.40 10.97 -18.81
C LYS A 121 38.02 10.91 -19.46
N ILE A 122 37.18 11.89 -19.17
CA ILE A 122 35.87 12.05 -19.80
C ILE A 122 35.91 13.30 -20.67
N TYR A 123 35.51 13.16 -21.92
CA TYR A 123 35.42 14.26 -22.87
C TYR A 123 33.96 14.56 -23.18
N ASP A 124 33.44 15.67 -22.66
CA ASP A 124 32.08 16.12 -22.92
C ASP A 124 31.96 16.76 -24.31
N GLN A 125 31.12 16.18 -25.16
CA GLN A 125 30.87 16.62 -26.52
C GLN A 125 29.52 17.36 -26.59
N GLU A 126 29.52 18.64 -26.19
CA GLU A 126 28.33 19.50 -26.12
C GLU A 126 27.48 19.49 -27.40
N LYS A 127 28.11 19.56 -28.58
CA LYS A 127 27.40 19.61 -29.88
C LYS A 127 26.55 18.37 -30.17
N ILE A 128 26.99 17.20 -29.69
CA ILE A 128 26.31 15.92 -29.90
C ILE A 128 25.66 15.39 -28.61
N LYS A 129 25.62 16.22 -27.54
CA LYS A 129 25.08 15.88 -26.22
C LYS A 129 25.49 14.49 -25.73
N SER A 130 26.76 14.15 -25.94
CA SER A 130 27.33 12.86 -25.52
C SER A 130 28.63 13.09 -24.78
N SER A 131 28.98 12.14 -23.93
CA SER A 131 30.28 12.11 -23.28
C SER A 131 31.05 10.90 -23.80
N PHE A 132 32.33 11.08 -24.05
CA PHE A 132 33.23 10.03 -24.48
C PHE A 132 34.15 9.69 -23.33
N PHE A 133 33.96 8.51 -22.73
CA PHE A 133 34.83 8.04 -21.66
C PHE A 133 36.03 7.37 -22.28
N VAL A 134 37.22 7.78 -21.85
CA VAL A 134 38.49 7.29 -22.36
C VAL A 134 39.34 6.75 -21.23
N LYS A 135 39.89 5.56 -21.45
CA LYS A 135 40.97 4.99 -20.66
C LYS A 135 42.22 4.91 -21.51
N TYR A 136 43.28 5.58 -21.08
CA TYR A 136 44.61 5.49 -21.64
C TYR A 136 45.39 4.42 -20.90
N ILE A 137 46.12 3.57 -21.62
CA ILE A 137 47.03 2.58 -21.07
C ILE A 137 48.39 2.65 -21.77
N ALA A 138 49.45 2.42 -21.01
CA ALA A 138 50.79 2.20 -21.55
C ALA A 138 50.99 0.71 -21.84
N LYS A 139 51.58 0.40 -22.99
CA LYS A 139 52.01 -0.95 -23.33
C LYS A 139 53.28 -0.88 -24.18
N ASP A 140 54.38 -1.39 -23.65
CA ASP A 140 55.72 -1.18 -24.21
C ASP A 140 55.97 0.32 -24.46
N ASP A 141 56.21 0.72 -25.72
CA ASP A 141 56.37 2.12 -26.14
C ASP A 141 55.08 2.74 -26.69
N MET A 142 53.94 2.06 -26.57
CA MET A 142 52.66 2.52 -27.10
C MET A 142 51.76 3.12 -26.02
N LEU A 143 51.12 4.22 -26.39
CA LEU A 143 49.97 4.80 -25.71
C LEU A 143 48.70 4.30 -26.43
N ILE A 144 47.89 3.51 -25.73
CA ILE A 144 46.62 3.01 -26.27
C ILE A 144 45.48 3.76 -25.60
N LEU A 145 44.62 4.36 -26.42
CA LEU A 145 43.34 4.95 -26.07
C LEU A 145 42.26 3.89 -26.26
N VAL A 146 41.48 3.61 -25.21
CA VAL A 146 40.25 2.81 -25.29
C VAL A 146 39.08 3.70 -24.90
N GLY A 147 38.19 3.99 -25.85
CA GLY A 147 37.11 4.94 -25.70
C GLY A 147 35.72 4.34 -25.91
N VAL A 148 34.74 4.80 -25.15
CA VAL A 148 33.32 4.42 -25.31
C VAL A 148 32.47 5.68 -25.39
N SER A 149 31.55 5.71 -26.36
CA SER A 149 30.49 6.71 -26.39
C SER A 149 29.37 6.32 -25.42
N ILE A 150 29.13 7.18 -24.42
CA ILE A 150 28.11 6.93 -23.39
C ILE A 150 26.69 7.10 -23.95
N ALA A 151 26.50 7.84 -25.04
CA ALA A 151 25.15 8.25 -25.48
C ALA A 151 24.28 7.12 -26.08
N ASN A 152 24.87 6.07 -26.66
CA ASN A 152 24.13 5.06 -27.43
C ASN A 152 24.60 3.61 -27.20
N SER A 153 25.02 3.25 -25.97
CA SER A 153 25.41 1.87 -25.70
C SER A 153 24.21 1.04 -25.22
N ASN A 154 24.11 -0.20 -25.71
CA ASN A 154 23.18 -1.20 -25.17
C ASN A 154 23.39 -1.42 -23.66
N GLU A 155 24.57 -1.07 -23.13
CA GLU A 155 24.85 -1.11 -21.70
C GLU A 155 24.11 -0.01 -20.92
N VAL A 156 23.95 1.18 -21.50
CA VAL A 156 23.10 2.24 -20.90
C VAL A 156 21.66 1.77 -20.85
N ILE A 157 21.13 1.18 -21.93
CA ILE A 157 19.76 0.66 -21.96
C ILE A 157 19.57 -0.46 -20.92
N LYS A 158 20.49 -1.41 -20.80
CA LYS A 158 20.44 -2.46 -19.77
C LYS A 158 20.48 -1.88 -18.35
N THR A 159 21.30 -0.86 -18.14
CA THR A 159 21.40 -0.17 -16.86
C THR A 159 20.10 0.57 -16.53
N LEU A 160 19.52 1.29 -17.48
CA LEU A 160 18.20 1.92 -17.36
C LEU A 160 17.13 0.90 -16.99
N ASN A 161 17.05 -0.22 -17.71
CA ASN A 161 16.06 -1.27 -17.45
C ASN A 161 16.22 -1.87 -16.04
N SER A 162 17.45 -2.06 -15.57
CA SER A 162 17.71 -2.55 -14.21
C SER A 162 17.22 -1.54 -13.16
N PHE A 163 17.47 -0.25 -13.38
CA PHE A 163 16.97 0.81 -12.49
C PHE A 163 15.45 0.93 -12.52
N TYR A 164 14.82 0.81 -13.68
CA TYR A 164 13.37 0.78 -13.78
C TYR A 164 12.76 -0.40 -13.05
N PHE A 165 13.41 -1.57 -13.08
CA PHE A 165 12.99 -2.72 -12.28
C PHE A 165 13.02 -2.42 -10.78
N TYR A 166 14.07 -1.78 -10.28
CA TYR A 166 14.14 -1.36 -8.87
C TYR A 166 13.09 -0.31 -8.51
N ILE A 167 12.90 0.72 -9.34
CA ILE A 167 11.87 1.76 -9.14
C ILE A 167 10.49 1.13 -9.12
N PHE A 168 10.21 0.20 -10.04
CA PHE A 168 8.95 -0.53 -10.10
C PHE A 168 8.71 -1.35 -8.82
N GLY A 169 9.73 -2.06 -8.34
CA GLY A 169 9.65 -2.81 -7.09
C GLY A 169 9.34 -1.92 -5.87
N ILE A 170 10.04 -0.79 -5.74
CA ILE A 170 9.80 0.19 -4.66
C ILE A 170 8.39 0.77 -4.76
N THR A 171 7.93 1.05 -5.98
CA THR A 171 6.59 1.63 -6.22
C THR A 171 5.50 0.64 -5.80
N ILE A 172 5.60 -0.63 -6.20
CA ILE A 172 4.67 -1.68 -5.76
C ILE A 172 4.68 -1.79 -4.24
N PHE A 173 5.85 -1.81 -3.63
CA PHE A 173 5.97 -1.89 -2.18
C PHE A 173 5.25 -0.73 -1.47
N LEU A 174 5.45 0.51 -1.93
CA LEU A 174 4.78 1.68 -1.37
C LEU A 174 3.25 1.65 -1.58
N ILE A 175 2.79 1.13 -2.71
CA ILE A 175 1.35 0.92 -2.95
C ILE A 175 0.77 -0.11 -1.98
N ILE A 176 1.46 -1.23 -1.75
CA ILE A 176 1.01 -2.26 -0.78
C ILE A 176 0.91 -1.65 0.62
N VAL A 177 1.90 -0.86 1.04
CA VAL A 177 1.88 -0.15 2.33
C VAL A 177 0.71 0.81 2.41
N LEU A 178 0.44 1.58 1.35
CA LEU A 178 -0.71 2.49 1.31
C LEU A 178 -2.04 1.74 1.43
N VAL A 179 -2.22 0.65 0.67
CA VAL A 179 -3.42 -0.19 0.75
C VAL A 179 -3.61 -0.77 2.14
N TRP A 180 -2.53 -1.22 2.79
CA TRP A 180 -2.58 -1.72 4.16
C TRP A 180 -3.03 -0.64 5.15
N ILE A 181 -2.49 0.57 5.06
CA ILE A 181 -2.91 1.72 5.88
C ILE A 181 -4.39 2.05 5.67
N LEU A 182 -4.86 2.06 4.42
CA LEU A 182 -6.26 2.32 4.09
C LEU A 182 -7.17 1.22 4.65
N SER A 183 -6.78 -0.04 4.52
CA SER A 183 -7.51 -1.19 5.05
C SER A 183 -7.68 -1.11 6.56
N THR A 184 -6.62 -0.76 7.29
CA THR A 184 -6.69 -0.65 8.76
C THR A 184 -7.41 0.62 9.24
N THR A 185 -7.36 1.71 8.47
CA THR A 185 -7.94 2.99 8.86
C THR A 185 -9.42 3.11 8.50
N ILE A 186 -9.86 2.43 7.43
CA ILE A 186 -11.23 2.54 6.90
C ILE A 186 -11.92 1.19 6.89
N THR A 187 -11.40 0.23 6.14
CA THR A 187 -12.12 -1.02 5.86
C THR A 187 -12.39 -1.81 7.13
N ARG A 188 -11.41 -1.91 8.04
CA ARG A 188 -11.57 -2.65 9.30
C ARG A 188 -12.59 -1.99 10.26
N PRO A 189 -12.51 -0.68 10.56
CA PRO A 189 -13.57 0.01 11.31
C PRO A 189 -14.97 -0.11 10.69
N LEU A 190 -15.10 0.06 9.37
CA LEU A 190 -16.40 -0.08 8.71
C LEU A 190 -16.96 -1.51 8.80
N LYS A 191 -16.10 -2.53 8.68
CA LYS A 191 -16.52 -3.91 8.88
C LYS A 191 -16.99 -4.17 10.31
N GLU A 192 -16.32 -3.61 11.31
CA GLU A 192 -16.74 -3.71 12.71
C GLU A 192 -18.11 -3.05 12.93
N LEU A 193 -18.33 -1.85 12.38
CA LEU A 193 -19.63 -1.19 12.45
C LEU A 193 -20.74 -1.98 11.76
N SER A 194 -20.42 -2.59 10.61
CA SER A 194 -21.34 -3.48 9.91
C SER A 194 -21.74 -4.70 10.75
N ASN A 195 -20.76 -5.33 11.42
CA ASN A 195 -21.03 -6.48 12.29
C ASN A 195 -21.90 -6.08 13.49
N VAL A 196 -21.60 -4.96 14.14
CA VAL A 196 -22.41 -4.48 15.28
C VAL A 196 -23.83 -4.13 14.85
N ALA A 197 -24.02 -3.55 13.66
CA ALA A 197 -25.35 -3.31 13.12
C ALA A 197 -26.12 -4.62 12.86
N GLU A 198 -25.43 -5.67 12.42
CA GLU A 198 -26.01 -7.02 12.29
C GLU A 198 -26.33 -7.66 13.65
N ASP A 199 -25.50 -7.44 14.67
CA ASP A 199 -25.80 -7.90 16.03
C ASP A 199 -27.06 -7.21 16.59
N ILE A 200 -27.18 -5.90 16.40
CA ILE A 200 -28.37 -5.13 16.82
C ILE A 200 -29.63 -5.66 16.12
N SER A 201 -29.56 -6.01 14.83
CA SER A 201 -30.72 -6.56 14.10
C SER A 201 -31.15 -7.94 14.63
N ASN A 202 -30.23 -8.66 15.25
CA ASN A 202 -30.46 -9.94 15.93
C ASN A 202 -30.75 -9.77 17.44
N LEU A 203 -31.14 -8.57 17.88
CA LEU A 203 -31.42 -8.24 19.28
C LEU A 203 -30.23 -8.43 20.24
N LYS A 204 -29.00 -8.38 19.71
CA LYS A 204 -27.77 -8.36 20.49
C LYS A 204 -27.24 -6.94 20.54
N PHE A 205 -27.42 -6.27 21.67
CA PHE A 205 -27.08 -4.86 21.83
C PHE A 205 -25.61 -4.66 22.20
N GLU A 206 -24.72 -5.04 21.28
CA GLU A 206 -23.29 -4.81 21.44
C GLU A 206 -22.88 -3.37 21.11
N ARG A 207 -21.68 -2.98 21.57
CA ARG A 207 -21.06 -1.69 21.26
C ARG A 207 -19.86 -1.86 20.34
N ALA A 208 -19.82 -1.04 19.29
CA ALA A 208 -18.64 -0.89 18.44
C ALA A 208 -17.47 -0.28 19.22
N LYS A 209 -16.29 -0.86 19.08
CA LYS A 209 -15.02 -0.46 19.72
C LYS A 209 -14.16 0.37 18.77
N VAL A 210 -14.78 1.00 17.77
CA VAL A 210 -14.11 1.89 16.83
C VAL A 210 -13.82 3.24 17.49
N LYS A 211 -12.52 3.57 17.62
CA LYS A 211 -12.05 4.84 18.17
C LYS A 211 -11.23 5.58 17.13
N THR A 212 -11.91 6.28 16.22
CA THR A 212 -11.28 7.18 15.25
C THR A 212 -11.71 8.62 15.51
N ASN A 213 -10.84 9.59 15.19
CA ASN A 213 -11.15 11.01 15.34
C ASN A 213 -11.59 11.62 14.00
N ASP A 214 -12.51 10.94 13.34
CA ASP A 214 -13.06 11.27 12.03
C ASP A 214 -14.52 10.81 11.94
N GLU A 215 -15.14 10.98 10.78
CA GLU A 215 -16.56 10.70 10.56
C GLU A 215 -16.93 9.23 10.83
N ILE A 216 -15.96 8.30 10.76
CA ILE A 216 -16.20 6.89 11.13
C ILE A 216 -16.40 6.76 12.64
N GLY A 217 -15.68 7.55 13.44
CA GLY A 217 -15.82 7.56 14.90
C GLY A 217 -17.12 8.23 15.32
N ASP A 218 -17.52 9.30 14.64
CA ASP A 218 -18.83 9.93 14.86
C ASP A 218 -19.97 8.96 14.53
N LEU A 219 -19.83 8.16 13.47
CA LEU A 219 -20.76 7.09 13.13
C LEU A 219 -20.77 5.97 14.19
N ALA A 220 -19.60 5.54 14.67
CA ALA A 220 -19.48 4.55 15.73
C ALA A 220 -20.23 4.96 17.01
N ASN A 221 -20.06 6.22 17.42
CA ASN A 221 -20.78 6.78 18.56
C ASN A 221 -22.30 6.78 18.33
N SER A 222 -22.73 7.16 17.13
CA SER A 222 -24.16 7.16 16.77
C SER A 222 -24.78 5.76 16.81
N ILE A 223 -24.07 4.75 16.29
CA ILE A 223 -24.50 3.34 16.36
C ILE A 223 -24.55 2.85 17.82
N ASN A 224 -23.56 3.20 18.64
CA ASN A 224 -23.56 2.83 20.06
C ASN A 224 -24.73 3.42 20.84
N ILE A 225 -25.08 4.68 20.59
CA ILE A 225 -26.26 5.32 21.20
C ILE A 225 -27.55 4.63 20.73
N MET A 226 -27.63 4.26 19.45
CA MET A 226 -28.78 3.51 18.92
C MET A 226 -28.92 2.14 19.58
N SER A 227 -27.81 1.40 19.72
CA SER A 227 -27.76 0.08 20.38
C SER A 227 -28.28 0.17 21.81
N GLU A 228 -27.81 1.16 22.57
CA GLU A 228 -28.21 1.39 23.96
C GLU A 228 -29.70 1.73 24.09
N LYS A 229 -30.22 2.64 23.26
CA LYS A 229 -31.65 2.98 23.26
C LYS A 229 -32.54 1.80 22.89
N LEU A 230 -32.12 0.98 21.93
CA LEU A 230 -32.87 -0.23 21.56
C LEU A 230 -32.83 -1.28 22.66
N HIS A 231 -31.70 -1.41 23.36
CA HIS A 231 -31.57 -2.29 24.51
C HIS A 231 -32.55 -1.90 25.63
N GLU A 232 -32.53 -0.63 26.03
CA GLU A 232 -33.44 -0.10 27.06
C GLU A 232 -34.91 -0.31 26.67
N ALA A 233 -35.27 -0.02 25.42
CA ALA A 233 -36.63 -0.23 24.92
C ALA A 233 -37.02 -1.73 24.91
N HIS A 234 -36.08 -2.62 24.60
CA HIS A 234 -36.34 -4.06 24.61
C HIS A 234 -36.52 -4.60 26.03
N GLU A 235 -35.72 -4.13 26.99
CA GLU A 235 -35.86 -4.50 28.40
C GLU A 235 -37.19 -4.01 28.98
N ASP A 236 -37.57 -2.75 28.74
CA ASP A 236 -38.87 -2.20 29.19
C ASP A 236 -40.06 -2.98 28.60
N LEU A 237 -40.01 -3.33 27.30
CA LEU A 237 -41.05 -4.16 26.70
C LEU A 237 -41.10 -5.57 27.29
N THR A 238 -39.94 -6.15 27.62
CA THR A 238 -39.86 -7.49 28.20
C THR A 238 -40.41 -7.51 29.63
N ASP A 239 -40.05 -6.51 30.44
CA ASP A 239 -40.56 -6.35 31.81
C ASP A 239 -42.08 -6.15 31.82
N ARG A 240 -42.60 -5.28 30.94
CA ARG A 240 -44.05 -5.10 30.76
C ARG A 240 -44.75 -6.40 30.34
N ASN A 241 -44.13 -7.19 29.45
CA ASN A 241 -44.68 -8.48 29.03
C ASN A 241 -44.73 -9.48 30.18
N GLU A 242 -43.69 -9.55 31.02
CA GLU A 242 -43.68 -10.40 32.21
C GLU A 242 -44.74 -9.98 33.23
N HIS A 243 -44.85 -8.68 33.51
CA HIS A 243 -45.88 -8.15 34.41
C HIS A 243 -47.28 -8.47 33.90
N LEU A 244 -47.53 -8.29 32.60
CA LEU A 244 -48.80 -8.66 31.98
C LEU A 244 -49.08 -10.17 32.11
N LYS A 245 -48.09 -11.04 31.87
CA LYS A 245 -48.25 -12.50 32.02
C LYS A 245 -48.61 -12.91 33.46
N ARG A 246 -47.93 -12.33 34.46
CA ARG A 246 -48.22 -12.61 35.88
C ARG A 246 -49.64 -12.16 36.23
N PHE A 247 -49.99 -10.92 35.88
CA PHE A 247 -51.32 -10.37 36.09
C PHE A 247 -52.43 -11.23 35.44
N MET A 248 -52.25 -11.66 34.19
CA MET A 248 -53.20 -12.57 33.53
C MET A 248 -53.33 -13.92 34.25
N GLY A 249 -52.23 -14.44 34.79
CA GLY A 249 -52.23 -15.67 35.60
C GLY A 249 -53.06 -15.51 36.87
N ASP A 250 -52.85 -14.42 37.60
CA ASP A 250 -53.55 -14.11 38.85
C ASP A 250 -55.06 -13.94 38.61
N VAL A 251 -55.43 -13.13 37.61
CA VAL A 251 -56.85 -12.93 37.23
C VAL A 251 -57.49 -14.26 36.81
N THR A 252 -56.78 -15.11 36.06
CA THR A 252 -57.31 -16.43 35.67
C THR A 252 -57.58 -17.32 36.88
N HIS A 253 -56.69 -17.30 37.88
CA HIS A 253 -56.87 -18.07 39.11
C HIS A 253 -58.06 -17.54 39.93
N GLU A 254 -58.17 -16.22 40.07
CA GLU A 254 -59.26 -15.58 40.80
C GLU A 254 -60.61 -15.77 40.12
N LEU A 255 -60.68 -15.83 38.78
CA LEU A 255 -61.91 -16.14 38.05
C LEU A 255 -62.33 -17.61 38.15
N LYS A 256 -61.39 -18.56 38.30
CA LYS A 256 -61.70 -19.99 38.35
C LYS A 256 -62.56 -20.37 39.55
N THR A 257 -62.29 -19.75 40.70
CA THR A 257 -63.00 -19.98 41.97
C THR A 257 -64.49 -19.61 41.91
N PRO A 258 -64.89 -18.36 41.59
CA PRO A 258 -66.29 -17.97 41.49
C PRO A 258 -67.01 -18.77 40.39
N ILE A 259 -66.37 -19.05 39.25
CA ILE A 259 -66.96 -19.87 38.18
C ILE A 259 -67.25 -21.30 38.67
N ALA A 260 -66.33 -21.91 39.42
CA ALA A 260 -66.54 -23.24 39.99
C ALA A 260 -67.69 -23.25 41.00
N LEU A 261 -67.80 -22.21 41.83
CA LEU A 261 -68.91 -22.04 42.77
C LEU A 261 -70.24 -21.84 42.04
N VAL A 262 -70.31 -20.94 41.06
CA VAL A 262 -71.51 -20.73 40.23
C VAL A 262 -71.97 -22.05 39.60
N LYS A 263 -71.03 -22.84 39.07
CA LYS A 263 -71.32 -24.15 38.49
C LYS A 263 -71.84 -25.16 39.53
N ALA A 264 -71.19 -25.23 40.70
CA ALA A 264 -71.57 -26.15 41.77
C ALA A 264 -72.97 -25.84 42.32
N TYR A 265 -73.25 -24.58 42.62
CA TYR A 265 -74.57 -24.14 43.10
C TYR A 265 -75.65 -24.30 42.02
N SER A 266 -75.35 -24.02 40.74
CA SER A 266 -76.30 -24.26 39.65
C SER A 266 -76.64 -25.74 39.47
N MET A 267 -75.67 -26.64 39.62
CA MET A 267 -75.91 -28.10 39.64
C MET A 267 -76.76 -28.50 40.83
N GLY A 268 -76.48 -27.96 42.02
CA GLY A 268 -77.28 -28.22 43.21
C GLY A 268 -78.75 -27.78 43.07
N ILE A 269 -79.02 -26.64 42.45
CA ILE A 269 -80.39 -26.20 42.09
C ILE A 269 -81.03 -27.23 41.14
N LYS A 270 -80.31 -27.64 40.10
CA LYS A 270 -80.80 -28.62 39.11
C LYS A 270 -81.14 -29.98 39.75
N ASP A 271 -80.35 -30.41 40.74
CA ASP A 271 -80.51 -31.68 41.43
C ASP A 271 -81.55 -31.61 42.58
N GLY A 272 -82.19 -30.44 42.78
CA GLY A 272 -83.23 -30.23 43.80
C GLY A 272 -82.68 -30.07 45.23
N LEU A 273 -81.38 -29.75 45.37
CA LEU A 273 -80.66 -29.59 46.65
C LEU A 273 -80.57 -28.13 47.10
N ASP A 274 -81.39 -27.24 46.53
CA ASP A 274 -81.41 -25.82 46.87
C ASP A 274 -82.03 -25.59 48.25
N ASP A 275 -81.29 -24.92 49.13
CA ASP A 275 -81.74 -24.50 50.46
C ASP A 275 -82.31 -23.06 50.47
N GLY A 276 -82.46 -22.46 49.30
CA GLY A 276 -82.91 -21.08 49.10
C GLY A 276 -81.78 -20.06 49.07
N THR A 277 -80.52 -20.46 49.30
CA THR A 277 -79.35 -19.55 49.31
C THR A 277 -78.49 -19.63 48.05
N TYR A 278 -78.77 -20.58 47.16
CA TYR A 278 -77.90 -20.89 46.02
C TYR A 278 -77.94 -19.80 44.95
N ILE A 279 -79.14 -19.26 44.66
CA ILE A 279 -79.30 -18.15 43.70
C ILE A 279 -78.55 -16.91 44.16
N ASP A 280 -78.68 -16.53 45.44
CA ASP A 280 -77.99 -15.36 46.01
C ASP A 280 -76.47 -15.53 45.93
N THR A 281 -75.98 -16.75 46.16
CA THR A 281 -74.55 -17.06 46.04
C THR A 281 -74.07 -16.97 44.59
N ILE A 282 -74.86 -17.46 43.62
CA ILE A 282 -74.55 -17.33 42.18
C ILE A 282 -74.48 -15.86 41.76
N ILE A 283 -75.44 -15.02 42.18
CA ILE A 283 -75.46 -13.59 41.89
C ILE A 283 -74.19 -12.93 42.45
N LYS A 284 -73.88 -13.18 43.73
CA LYS A 284 -72.69 -12.63 44.39
C LYS A 284 -71.38 -13.01 43.69
N GLN A 285 -71.24 -14.25 43.23
CA GLN A 285 -70.04 -14.67 42.50
C GLN A 285 -70.00 -14.09 41.07
N THR A 286 -71.15 -13.88 40.44
CA THR A 286 -71.23 -13.22 39.12
C THR A 286 -70.84 -11.75 39.21
N ASP A 287 -71.27 -11.04 40.25
CA ASP A 287 -70.84 -9.67 40.54
C ASP A 287 -69.33 -9.59 40.80
N HIS A 288 -68.79 -10.56 41.54
CA HIS A 288 -67.34 -10.66 41.77
C HIS A 288 -66.56 -10.84 40.45
N ILE A 289 -67.02 -11.72 39.56
CA ILE A 289 -66.44 -11.88 38.21
C ILE A 289 -66.51 -10.57 37.41
N SER A 290 -67.64 -9.85 37.49
CA SER A 290 -67.81 -8.57 36.80
C SER A 290 -66.78 -7.53 37.26
N ASN A 291 -66.56 -7.42 38.58
CA ASN A 291 -65.57 -6.49 39.14
C ASN A 291 -64.14 -6.84 38.68
N LEU A 292 -63.77 -8.13 38.65
CA LEU A 292 -62.45 -8.57 38.16
C LEU A 292 -62.24 -8.23 36.68
N ILE A 293 -63.29 -8.34 35.85
CA ILE A 293 -63.24 -7.94 34.44
C ILE A 293 -63.05 -6.42 34.30
N GLU A 294 -63.71 -5.62 35.14
CA GLU A 294 -63.51 -4.17 35.15
C GLU A 294 -62.08 -3.77 35.55
N GLU A 295 -61.49 -4.45 36.53
CA GLU A 295 -60.09 -4.24 36.91
C GLU A 295 -59.13 -4.55 35.76
N LEU A 296 -59.36 -5.65 35.04
CA LEU A 296 -58.59 -6.01 33.85
C LEU A 296 -58.69 -4.95 32.75
N LEU A 297 -59.89 -4.42 32.50
CA LEU A 297 -60.12 -3.36 31.52
C LEU A 297 -59.45 -2.03 31.90
N ARG A 298 -59.34 -1.73 33.20
CA ARG A 298 -58.59 -0.55 33.69
C ARG A 298 -57.09 -0.74 33.52
N PHE A 299 -56.56 -1.93 33.81
CA PHE A 299 -55.14 -2.25 33.62
C PHE A 299 -54.72 -2.17 32.15
N SER A 300 -55.55 -2.68 31.22
CA SER A 300 -55.25 -2.66 29.78
C SER A 300 -55.28 -1.25 29.13
N LYS A 301 -55.82 -0.23 29.82
CA LYS A 301 -55.89 1.15 29.31
C LYS A 301 -54.73 2.04 29.77
N LEU A 302 -53.87 1.53 30.66
CA LEU A 302 -52.64 2.18 31.13
C LEU A 302 -51.45 1.74 30.26
#